data_AF-A0A1G2DI20-F1
#
_entry.id   AF-A0A1G2DI20-F1
#
_cell.length_a   1.000
_cell.length_b   1.000
_cell.length_c   1.000
_cell.angle_alpha   90.00
_cell.angle_beta   90.00
_cell.angle_gamma   90.00
#
_symmetry.space_group_name_H-M   'P 1'
#
loop_
_entity.id
_entity.type
_entity.pdbx_description
1 polymer ?
#
loop_
_entity_poly.entity_id
_entity_poly.type
_entity_poly.pdbx_seq_one_letter_code
_entity_poly.pdbx_strand_id
1 'polypeptide(L)'
;MTTSAILALVTGLPVIATKHSGFPDQVIPGKNGYLANEADPVDFAAKMLEYIKHPEEWGRMSDFGRAHMLAMYDQKPLIDRQLGLYRLLVPNANKIAFVIGIFPVVSETWLISQVTDLIDRGVDVELYVFKNGERENISDKFFDYNLDKRVHSAEMPLDPFVRVFRAVPKILHILFARPSLLRKIFDVKKYGADAYSLKNLFWIEPFLGMNAEVVHCHFGTVALRYLRVREILGLPQQFLTTFYGVDVSGVFRKKGRNVYQKLIHTCARFLVMSNNMKERILPYGFLAEKIETLPISVDVASYPFTRRSIAPGEAIRIATVGRFVEKKGYDDLLRALAILKKTSPRPFICSIIGGGPLDGELHKLAKELGVEDIIVWKGFMKVEDVVQFLTTQHLYVQPSKTARDGDME
;
A
#
# COMPACT_ATOMS: atom_id res chain seq x y z
N MET A 1 -6.48 0.42 -0.27
CA MET A 1 -5.07 0.86 -0.40
C MET A 1 -4.62 0.98 -1.86
N THR A 2 -5.44 0.61 -2.85
CA THR A 2 -5.21 0.95 -4.26
C THR A 2 -5.36 2.45 -4.45
N THR A 3 -4.37 3.12 -5.07
CA THR A 3 -4.45 4.55 -5.36
C THR A 3 -5.50 4.79 -6.44
N SER A 4 -6.29 5.85 -6.31
CA SER A 4 -7.27 6.25 -7.33
C SER A 4 -6.63 6.46 -8.71
N ALA A 5 -5.34 6.84 -8.75
CA ALA A 5 -4.56 6.94 -9.98
C ALA A 5 -4.34 5.58 -10.68
N ILE A 6 -4.10 4.50 -9.94
CA ILE A 6 -4.05 3.15 -10.52
C ILE A 6 -5.42 2.79 -11.11
N LEU A 7 -6.53 3.07 -10.41
CA LEU A 7 -7.88 2.81 -10.92
C LEU A 7 -8.17 3.60 -12.22
N ALA A 8 -7.68 4.84 -12.34
CA ALA A 8 -7.76 5.60 -13.57
C ALA A 8 -6.95 4.93 -14.70
N LEU A 9 -5.68 4.60 -14.47
CA LEU A 9 -4.84 3.99 -15.49
C LEU A 9 -5.35 2.62 -15.95
N VAL A 10 -5.81 1.76 -15.03
CA VAL A 10 -6.36 0.45 -15.40
C VAL A 10 -7.64 0.58 -16.22
N THR A 11 -8.45 1.63 -16.02
CA THR A 11 -9.65 1.86 -16.83
C THR A 11 -9.37 2.53 -18.18
N GLY A 12 -8.08 2.80 -18.48
CA GLY A 12 -7.63 3.44 -19.71
C GLY A 12 -7.64 4.97 -19.67
N LEU A 13 -7.81 5.58 -18.49
CA LEU A 13 -7.85 7.03 -18.30
C LEU A 13 -6.42 7.59 -18.09
N PRO A 14 -5.91 8.47 -18.98
CA PRO A 14 -4.65 9.15 -18.74
C PRO A 14 -4.68 9.96 -17.46
N VAL A 15 -3.53 10.04 -16.78
CA VAL A 15 -3.40 10.65 -15.45
C VAL A 15 -2.45 11.84 -15.46
N ILE A 16 -2.87 12.96 -14.87
CA ILE A 16 -1.96 14.03 -14.47
C ILE A 16 -1.80 13.99 -12.96
N ALA A 17 -0.58 13.77 -12.48
CA ALA A 17 -0.32 13.60 -11.06
C ALA A 17 0.88 14.41 -10.60
N THR A 18 0.95 14.70 -9.30
CA THR A 18 2.12 15.34 -8.69
C THR A 18 3.38 14.49 -8.86
N LYS A 19 4.53 15.12 -9.10
CA LYS A 19 5.85 14.49 -9.22
C LYS A 19 6.45 14.08 -7.86
N HIS A 20 5.69 13.36 -7.04
CA HIS A 20 6.14 12.87 -5.72
C HIS A 20 5.51 11.52 -5.36
N SER A 21 5.91 10.91 -4.24
CA SER A 21 5.41 9.60 -3.77
C SER A 21 5.56 8.53 -4.88
N GLY A 22 4.58 7.64 -5.05
CA GLY A 22 4.60 6.56 -6.05
C GLY A 22 4.11 6.97 -7.45
N PHE A 23 3.69 8.21 -7.68
CA PHE A 23 3.14 8.62 -8.98
C PHE A 23 4.15 8.59 -10.13
N PRO A 24 5.44 8.94 -9.94
CA PRO A 24 6.44 8.82 -11.01
C PRO A 24 6.65 7.39 -11.52
N ASP A 25 6.32 6.37 -10.72
CA ASP A 25 6.38 4.97 -11.16
C ASP A 25 5.13 4.56 -11.99
N GLN A 26 4.01 5.23 -11.74
CA GLN A 26 2.70 4.96 -12.36
C GLN A 26 2.51 5.73 -13.67
N VAL A 27 2.94 6.99 -13.70
CA VAL A 27 2.71 7.94 -14.79
C VAL A 27 4.01 8.21 -15.53
N ILE A 28 4.06 7.77 -16.79
CA ILE A 28 5.16 7.98 -17.72
C ILE A 28 4.79 9.19 -18.62
N PRO A 29 5.46 10.35 -18.46
CA PRO A 29 5.11 11.57 -19.18
C PRO A 29 5.02 11.40 -20.70
N GLY A 30 3.93 11.87 -21.31
CA GLY A 30 3.67 11.77 -22.74
C GLY A 30 3.33 10.36 -23.24
N LYS A 31 3.24 9.37 -22.35
CA LYS A 31 2.89 7.97 -22.68
C LYS A 31 1.55 7.54 -22.10
N ASN A 32 1.27 7.81 -20.82
CA ASN A 32 -0.04 7.55 -20.20
C ASN A 32 -0.56 8.73 -19.37
N GLY A 33 0.06 9.90 -19.53
CA GLY A 33 -0.22 11.05 -18.67
C GLY A 33 0.94 12.02 -18.56
N TYR A 34 0.91 12.86 -17.54
CA TYR A 34 1.95 13.85 -17.24
C TYR A 34 2.18 13.99 -15.73
N LEU A 35 3.38 14.43 -15.37
CA LEU A 35 3.72 14.79 -13.99
C LEU A 35 3.77 16.31 -13.87
N ALA A 36 3.15 16.85 -12.82
CA ALA A 36 3.18 18.27 -12.47
C ALA A 36 3.92 18.50 -11.16
N ASN A 37 4.46 19.70 -10.96
CA ASN A 37 5.09 20.10 -9.71
C ASN A 37 4.08 20.11 -8.55
N GLU A 38 4.56 19.76 -7.36
CA GLU A 38 3.76 19.78 -6.13
C GLU A 38 3.35 21.21 -5.76
N ALA A 39 2.10 21.39 -5.33
CA ALA A 39 1.55 22.68 -4.95
C ALA A 39 1.74 23.79 -6.00
N ASP A 40 1.73 23.42 -7.29
CA ASP A 40 1.90 24.32 -8.43
C ASP A 40 0.67 24.28 -9.36
N PRO A 41 -0.37 25.08 -9.06
CA PRO A 41 -1.55 25.16 -9.90
C PRO A 41 -1.28 25.56 -11.36
N VAL A 42 -0.20 26.31 -11.61
CA VAL A 42 0.14 26.80 -12.94
C VAL A 42 0.67 25.64 -13.79
N ASP A 43 1.57 24.83 -13.24
CA ASP A 43 2.08 23.65 -13.95
C ASP A 43 0.98 22.59 -14.14
N PHE A 44 0.10 22.38 -13.16
CA PHE A 44 -1.08 21.51 -13.34
C PHE A 44 -1.97 21.98 -14.50
N ALA A 45 -2.27 23.28 -14.57
CA ALA A 45 -3.05 23.85 -15.67
C ALA A 45 -2.33 23.67 -17.02
N ALA A 46 -1.01 23.87 -17.05
CA ALA A 46 -0.20 23.68 -18.24
C ALA A 46 -0.21 22.21 -18.72
N LYS A 47 -0.07 21.23 -17.82
CA LYS A 47 -0.16 19.80 -18.17
C LYS A 47 -1.55 19.42 -18.67
N MET A 48 -2.61 19.93 -18.03
CA MET A 48 -3.98 19.70 -18.49
C MET A 48 -4.19 20.28 -19.87
N LEU A 49 -3.72 21.51 -20.12
CA LEU A 49 -3.83 22.16 -21.42
C LEU A 49 -3.06 21.39 -22.51
N GLU A 50 -1.86 20.92 -22.20
CA GLU A 50 -1.05 20.09 -23.10
C GLU A 50 -1.81 18.83 -23.52
N TYR A 51 -2.36 18.08 -22.57
CA TYR A 51 -3.19 16.91 -22.87
C TYR A 51 -4.41 17.27 -23.74
N ILE A 52 -5.09 18.38 -23.42
CA ILE A 52 -6.31 18.81 -24.10
C ILE A 52 -6.06 19.20 -25.57
N LYS A 53 -4.88 19.72 -25.88
CA LYS A 53 -4.50 20.13 -27.25
C LYS A 53 -4.23 18.95 -28.18
N HIS A 54 -4.01 17.75 -27.65
CA HIS A 54 -3.59 16.56 -28.40
C HIS A 54 -4.57 15.39 -28.27
N PRO A 55 -5.86 15.56 -28.62
CA PRO A 55 -6.86 14.49 -28.56
C PRO A 55 -6.55 13.26 -29.42
N GLU A 56 -5.75 13.43 -30.48
CA GLU A 56 -5.25 12.35 -31.34
C GLU A 56 -4.39 11.33 -30.59
N GLU A 57 -3.74 11.75 -29.50
CA GLU A 57 -2.86 10.89 -28.70
C GLU A 57 -3.61 10.12 -27.61
N TRP A 58 -4.84 10.50 -27.27
CA TRP A 58 -5.55 9.98 -26.09
C TRP A 58 -5.73 8.47 -26.13
N GLY A 59 -6.11 7.93 -27.29
CA GLY A 59 -6.28 6.49 -27.47
C GLY A 59 -4.96 5.73 -27.27
N ARG A 60 -3.86 6.24 -27.83
CA ARG A 60 -2.52 5.67 -27.62
C ARG A 60 -2.11 5.72 -26.16
N MET A 61 -2.45 6.80 -25.45
CA MET A 61 -2.18 6.93 -24.03
C MET A 61 -2.96 5.93 -23.17
N SER A 62 -4.22 5.68 -23.51
CA SER A 62 -5.03 4.63 -22.89
C SER A 62 -4.40 3.25 -23.05
N ASP A 63 -4.03 2.91 -24.28
CA ASP A 63 -3.48 1.59 -24.63
C ASP A 63 -2.15 1.36 -23.89
N PHE A 64 -1.25 2.35 -23.89
CA PHE A 64 0.01 2.28 -23.15
C PHE A 64 -0.23 2.22 -21.64
N GLY A 65 -1.14 3.04 -21.10
CA GLY A 65 -1.47 3.05 -19.68
C GLY A 65 -1.93 1.68 -19.18
N ARG A 66 -2.84 1.03 -19.91
CA ARG A 66 -3.31 -0.32 -19.61
C ARG A 66 -2.19 -1.35 -19.69
N ALA A 67 -1.37 -1.31 -20.73
CA ALA A 67 -0.23 -2.22 -20.89
C ALA A 67 0.81 -2.06 -19.77
N HIS A 68 1.12 -0.81 -19.37
CA HIS A 68 2.02 -0.52 -18.24
C HIS A 68 1.46 -1.06 -16.92
N MET A 69 0.16 -0.88 -16.65
CA MET A 69 -0.49 -1.45 -15.47
C MET A 69 -0.42 -2.98 -15.49
N LEU A 70 -0.72 -3.63 -16.63
CA LEU A 70 -0.63 -5.08 -16.78
C LEU A 70 0.79 -5.61 -16.52
N ALA A 71 1.82 -4.89 -16.96
CA ALA A 71 3.21 -5.32 -16.79
C ALA A 71 3.74 -5.09 -15.37
N MET A 72 3.38 -3.96 -14.74
CA MET A 72 4.05 -3.47 -13.53
C MET A 72 3.21 -3.58 -12.26
N TYR A 73 1.87 -3.68 -12.38
CA TYR A 73 0.93 -3.64 -11.26
C TYR A 73 -0.04 -4.83 -11.23
N ASP A 74 -0.09 -5.66 -12.27
CA ASP A 74 -0.92 -6.85 -12.26
C ASP A 74 -0.42 -7.90 -11.26
N GLN A 75 -1.37 -8.61 -10.67
CA GLN A 75 -1.12 -9.67 -9.70
C GLN A 75 -0.17 -10.74 -10.22
N LYS A 76 -0.35 -11.22 -11.45
CA LYS A 76 0.48 -12.32 -11.95
C LYS A 76 1.97 -11.98 -12.00
N PRO A 77 2.43 -10.95 -12.74
CA PRO A 77 3.86 -10.63 -12.83
C PRO A 77 4.46 -10.23 -11.48
N LEU A 78 3.69 -9.57 -10.59
CA LEU A 78 4.21 -9.19 -9.29
C LEU A 78 4.41 -10.38 -8.36
N ILE A 79 3.49 -11.34 -8.34
CA ILE A 79 3.68 -12.57 -7.57
C ILE A 79 4.81 -13.40 -8.15
N ASP A 80 4.99 -13.44 -9.48
CA ASP A 80 6.15 -14.09 -10.11
C ASP A 80 7.49 -13.46 -9.66
N ARG A 81 7.54 -12.12 -9.61
CA ARG A 81 8.71 -11.41 -9.07
C ARG A 81 8.93 -11.73 -7.59
N GLN A 82 7.87 -11.76 -6.78
CA GLN A 82 7.94 -12.12 -5.37
C GLN A 82 8.47 -13.55 -5.15
N LEU A 83 8.00 -14.52 -5.93
CA LEU A 83 8.52 -15.90 -5.91
C LEU A 83 9.99 -15.94 -6.30
N GLY A 84 10.40 -15.15 -7.29
CA GLY A 84 11.81 -14.98 -7.65
C GLY A 84 12.65 -14.52 -6.47
N LEU A 85 12.15 -13.56 -5.68
CA LEU A 85 12.84 -13.06 -4.48
C LEU A 85 12.95 -14.12 -3.38
N TYR A 86 11.95 -14.98 -3.20
CA TYR A 86 12.06 -16.12 -2.29
C TYR A 86 13.11 -17.13 -2.75
N ARG A 87 13.14 -17.43 -4.05
CA ARG A 87 14.12 -18.34 -4.66
C ARG A 87 15.56 -17.83 -4.59
N LEU A 88 15.76 -16.50 -4.55
CA LEU A 88 17.07 -15.90 -4.27
C LEU A 88 17.57 -16.17 -2.84
N LEU A 89 16.67 -16.36 -1.88
CA LEU A 89 17.04 -16.65 -0.48
C LEU A 89 17.24 -18.15 -0.26
N VAL A 90 16.31 -18.96 -0.77
CA VAL A 90 16.34 -20.42 -0.68
C VAL A 90 15.89 -20.99 -2.04
N PRO A 91 16.78 -21.69 -2.77
CA PRO A 91 16.40 -22.33 -4.03
C PRO A 91 15.20 -23.27 -3.83
N ASN A 92 14.22 -23.19 -4.74
CA ASN A 92 12.98 -23.98 -4.68
C ASN A 92 12.08 -23.74 -3.46
N ALA A 93 12.24 -22.62 -2.76
CA ALA A 93 11.36 -22.28 -1.63
C ALA A 93 9.87 -22.39 -2.00
N ASN A 94 9.15 -23.23 -1.28
CA ASN A 94 7.72 -23.45 -1.42
C ASN A 94 6.96 -23.35 -0.08
N LYS A 95 7.65 -23.20 1.06
CA LYS A 95 7.02 -22.98 2.37
C LYS A 95 7.36 -21.60 2.92
N ILE A 96 6.38 -20.71 2.97
CA ILE A 96 6.58 -19.31 3.34
C ILE A 96 5.76 -18.97 4.58
N ALA A 97 6.41 -18.44 5.61
CA ALA A 97 5.72 -17.88 6.76
C ALA A 97 5.54 -16.37 6.57
N PHE A 98 4.30 -15.90 6.50
CA PHE A 98 4.00 -14.48 6.55
C PHE A 98 3.88 -14.05 8.00
N VAL A 99 4.61 -13.01 8.40
CA VAL A 99 4.51 -12.45 9.75
C VAL A 99 3.85 -11.08 9.69
N ILE A 100 2.68 -10.98 10.30
CA ILE A 100 1.75 -9.86 10.12
C ILE A 100 1.37 -9.29 11.50
N GLY A 101 1.19 -7.97 11.56
CA GLY A 101 0.80 -7.29 12.79
C GLY A 101 -0.62 -7.64 13.25
N ILE A 102 -1.59 -7.47 12.34
CA ILE A 102 -3.02 -7.72 12.55
C ILE A 102 -3.56 -8.37 11.28
N PHE A 103 -4.32 -9.46 11.38
CA PHE A 103 -4.95 -10.09 10.22
C PHE A 103 -6.19 -10.90 10.63
N PRO A 104 -7.25 -10.94 9.81
CA PRO A 104 -7.44 -10.15 8.58
C PRO A 104 -7.77 -8.67 8.87
N VAL A 105 -7.63 -7.79 7.88
CA VAL A 105 -8.04 -6.38 7.96
C VAL A 105 -8.91 -6.08 6.75
N VAL A 106 -10.13 -5.59 6.99
CA VAL A 106 -11.16 -5.34 5.95
C VAL A 106 -10.63 -4.48 4.79
N SER A 107 -9.82 -3.47 5.09
CA SER A 107 -9.26 -2.54 4.10
C SER A 107 -8.01 -3.06 3.38
N GLU A 108 -7.49 -4.25 3.75
CA GLU A 108 -6.26 -4.85 3.24
C GLU A 108 -6.53 -6.13 2.43
N THR A 109 -7.53 -6.08 1.55
CA THR A 109 -7.89 -7.20 0.65
C THR A 109 -6.74 -7.67 -0.22
N TRP A 110 -5.78 -6.80 -0.54
CA TRP A 110 -4.58 -7.11 -1.31
C TRP A 110 -3.73 -8.22 -0.68
N LEU A 111 -3.69 -8.32 0.66
CA LEU A 111 -2.89 -9.34 1.36
C LEU A 111 -3.54 -10.72 1.22
N ILE A 112 -4.88 -10.78 1.30
CA ILE A 112 -5.65 -12.00 1.03
C ILE A 112 -5.43 -12.42 -0.43
N SER A 113 -5.54 -11.49 -1.38
CA SER A 113 -5.27 -11.79 -2.80
C SER A 113 -3.85 -12.30 -3.04
N GLN A 114 -2.85 -11.69 -2.40
CA GLN A 114 -1.46 -12.13 -2.50
C GLN A 114 -1.25 -13.55 -1.95
N VAL A 115 -1.79 -13.85 -0.76
CA VAL A 115 -1.68 -15.19 -0.15
C VAL A 115 -2.38 -16.24 -0.98
N THR A 116 -3.59 -15.94 -1.48
CA THR A 116 -4.36 -16.88 -2.31
C THR A 116 -3.68 -17.16 -3.65
N ASP A 117 -3.09 -16.16 -4.31
CA ASP A 117 -2.33 -16.37 -5.55
C ASP A 117 -1.10 -17.26 -5.35
N LEU A 118 -0.40 -17.08 -4.23
CA LEU A 118 0.74 -17.94 -3.87
C LEU A 118 0.29 -19.39 -3.67
N ILE A 119 -0.85 -19.61 -3.00
CA ILE A 119 -1.44 -20.93 -2.80
C ILE A 119 -1.83 -21.56 -4.15
N ASP A 120 -2.47 -20.81 -5.05
CA ASP A 120 -2.82 -21.28 -6.40
C ASP A 120 -1.60 -21.72 -7.21
N ARG A 121 -0.43 -21.13 -6.92
CA ARG A 121 0.86 -21.46 -7.55
C ARG A 121 1.63 -22.58 -6.84
N GLY A 122 0.98 -23.25 -5.87
CA GLY A 122 1.55 -24.39 -5.15
C GLY A 122 2.52 -24.01 -4.02
N VAL A 123 2.51 -22.76 -3.56
CA VAL A 123 3.26 -22.35 -2.37
C VAL A 123 2.41 -22.58 -1.12
N ASP A 124 2.99 -23.27 -0.15
CA ASP A 124 2.41 -23.44 1.17
C ASP A 124 2.68 -22.18 2.01
N VAL A 125 1.63 -21.41 2.27
CA VAL A 125 1.70 -20.16 3.03
C VAL A 125 1.03 -20.34 4.39
N GLU A 126 1.77 -20.03 5.44
CA GLU A 126 1.31 -20.01 6.83
C GLU A 126 1.39 -18.58 7.39
N LEU A 127 0.38 -18.15 8.15
CA LEU A 127 0.21 -16.77 8.60
C LEU A 127 0.44 -16.67 10.12
N TYR A 128 1.49 -15.97 10.53
CA TYR A 128 1.80 -15.70 11.93
C TYR A 128 1.40 -14.28 12.31
N VAL A 129 0.42 -14.15 13.19
CA VAL A 129 -0.25 -12.86 13.44
C VAL A 129 -0.08 -12.42 14.90
N PHE A 130 0.27 -11.15 15.15
CA PHE A 130 0.40 -10.64 16.52
C PHE A 130 -0.94 -10.24 17.16
N LYS A 131 -1.99 -10.09 16.36
CA LYS A 131 -3.35 -9.80 16.80
C LYS A 131 -4.33 -10.36 15.78
N ASN A 132 -5.41 -10.97 16.25
CA ASN A 132 -6.50 -11.37 15.36
C ASN A 132 -7.31 -10.12 14.97
N GLY A 133 -7.62 -10.01 13.69
CA GLY A 133 -8.50 -8.96 13.17
C GLY A 133 -9.96 -9.40 13.11
N GLU A 134 -10.80 -8.48 12.64
CA GLU A 134 -12.24 -8.70 12.49
C GLU A 134 -12.54 -9.59 11.28
N ARG A 135 -13.48 -10.52 11.44
CA ARG A 135 -13.90 -11.46 10.39
C ARG A 135 -15.19 -11.06 9.68
N GLU A 136 -15.72 -9.89 10.01
CA GLU A 136 -16.91 -9.32 9.38
C GLU A 136 -16.50 -8.48 8.17
N ASN A 137 -17.26 -8.56 7.08
CA ASN A 137 -17.04 -7.78 5.84
C ASN A 137 -15.65 -7.95 5.21
N ILE A 138 -14.98 -9.09 5.42
CA ILE A 138 -13.73 -9.44 4.74
C ILE A 138 -14.02 -10.14 3.40
N SER A 139 -13.01 -10.22 2.53
CA SER A 139 -13.14 -10.90 1.23
C SER A 139 -13.50 -12.37 1.40
N ASP A 140 -14.45 -12.86 0.59
CA ASP A 140 -14.90 -14.27 0.56
C ASP A 140 -13.74 -15.26 0.37
N LYS A 141 -12.70 -14.85 -0.39
CA LYS A 141 -11.45 -15.59 -0.58
C LYS A 141 -10.81 -16.06 0.73
N PHE A 142 -10.99 -15.31 1.83
CA PHE A 142 -10.49 -15.71 3.14
C PHE A 142 -11.06 -17.06 3.59
N PHE A 143 -12.37 -17.27 3.37
CA PHE A 143 -13.07 -18.49 3.75
C PHE A 143 -12.87 -19.59 2.69
N ASP A 144 -12.94 -19.24 1.40
CA ASP A 144 -12.78 -20.20 0.30
C ASP A 144 -11.42 -20.92 0.36
N TYR A 145 -10.37 -20.19 0.74
CA TYR A 145 -9.01 -20.73 0.89
C TYR A 145 -8.71 -21.27 2.29
N ASN A 146 -9.71 -21.32 3.19
CA ASN A 146 -9.56 -21.75 4.57
C ASN A 146 -8.40 -21.04 5.29
N LEU A 147 -8.23 -19.74 5.07
CA LEU A 147 -7.09 -18.99 5.63
C LEU A 147 -7.14 -18.95 7.15
N ASP A 148 -8.32 -19.08 7.76
CA ASP A 148 -8.50 -19.19 9.21
C ASP A 148 -7.72 -20.37 9.82
N LYS A 149 -7.59 -21.48 9.09
CA LYS A 149 -6.84 -22.68 9.53
C LYS A 149 -5.33 -22.53 9.38
N ARG A 150 -4.88 -21.56 8.59
CA ARG A 150 -3.46 -21.23 8.34
C ARG A 150 -2.95 -20.11 9.24
N VAL A 151 -3.79 -19.59 10.15
CA VAL A 151 -3.44 -18.50 11.06
C VAL A 151 -2.95 -19.03 12.41
N HIS A 152 -1.69 -18.73 12.71
CA HIS A 152 -1.02 -18.98 13.98
C HIS A 152 -1.01 -17.69 14.81
N SER A 153 -1.87 -17.62 15.82
CA SER A 153 -2.07 -16.39 16.60
C SER A 153 -1.10 -16.28 17.77
N ALA A 154 -0.33 -15.20 17.76
CA ALA A 154 0.54 -14.75 18.85
C ALA A 154 -0.12 -13.69 19.74
N GLU A 155 -1.45 -13.58 19.68
CA GLU A 155 -2.21 -12.60 20.43
C GLU A 155 -2.13 -12.86 21.94
N MET A 156 -1.78 -11.82 22.69
CA MET A 156 -1.74 -11.85 24.13
C MET A 156 -3.03 -11.25 24.70
N PRO A 157 -3.74 -11.94 25.61
CA PRO A 157 -4.91 -11.39 26.29
C PRO A 157 -4.59 -10.08 27.03
N LEU A 158 -5.49 -9.10 26.89
CA LEU A 158 -5.39 -7.84 27.63
C LEU A 158 -5.63 -8.06 29.13
N ASP A 159 -6.64 -8.87 29.47
CA ASP A 159 -6.99 -9.22 30.85
C ASP A 159 -5.85 -10.02 31.55
N PRO A 160 -5.34 -9.55 32.71
CA PRO A 160 -4.26 -10.21 33.43
C PRO A 160 -4.58 -11.64 33.91
N PHE A 161 -5.81 -11.91 34.35
CA PHE A 161 -6.21 -13.25 34.83
C PHE A 161 -6.26 -14.24 33.68
N VAL A 162 -6.89 -13.84 32.56
CA VAL A 162 -6.93 -14.65 31.34
C VAL A 162 -5.52 -14.91 30.81
N ARG A 163 -4.63 -13.91 30.91
CA ARG A 163 -3.23 -14.05 30.49
C ARG A 163 -2.49 -15.13 31.27
N VAL A 164 -2.59 -15.13 32.61
CA VAL A 164 -1.95 -16.16 33.45
C VAL A 164 -2.53 -17.53 33.14
N PHE A 165 -3.85 -17.67 33.05
CA PHE A 165 -4.50 -18.93 32.74
C PHE A 165 -4.06 -19.49 31.39
N ARG A 166 -4.01 -18.67 30.33
CA ARG A 166 -3.56 -19.07 28.99
C ARG A 166 -2.04 -19.26 28.88
N ALA A 167 -1.26 -18.74 29.83
CA ALA A 167 0.19 -18.92 29.85
C ALA A 167 0.61 -20.32 30.29
N VAL A 168 -0.13 -20.94 31.23
CA VAL A 168 0.19 -22.28 31.75
C VAL A 168 0.35 -23.33 30.65
N PRO A 169 -0.62 -23.56 29.73
CA PRO A 169 -0.46 -24.55 28.67
C PRO A 169 0.70 -24.22 27.72
N LYS A 170 0.98 -22.93 27.46
CA LYS A 170 2.11 -22.50 26.63
C LYS A 170 3.46 -22.77 27.30
N ILE A 171 3.56 -22.56 28.60
CA ILE A 171 4.77 -22.90 29.38
C ILE A 171 5.00 -24.40 29.35
N LEU A 172 3.96 -25.20 29.57
CA LEU A 172 4.06 -26.67 29.48
C LEU A 172 4.51 -27.11 28.09
N HIS A 173 3.92 -26.55 27.02
CA HIS A 173 4.33 -26.84 25.65
C HIS A 173 5.83 -26.54 25.42
N ILE A 174 6.31 -25.36 25.85
CA ILE A 174 7.73 -24.99 25.74
C ILE A 174 8.62 -25.88 26.61
N LEU A 175 8.17 -26.22 27.81
CA LEU A 175 8.91 -27.06 28.75
C LEU A 175 9.14 -28.46 28.15
N PHE A 176 8.14 -29.03 27.48
CA PHE A 176 8.28 -30.32 26.82
C PHE A 176 9.04 -30.23 25.49
N ALA A 177 8.85 -29.16 24.71
CA ALA A 177 9.49 -29.02 23.40
C ALA A 177 10.97 -28.61 23.49
N ARG A 178 11.27 -27.53 24.24
CA ARG A 178 12.61 -26.92 24.37
C ARG A 178 12.77 -26.15 25.69
N PRO A 179 13.00 -26.83 26.83
CA PRO A 179 13.06 -26.21 28.17
C PRO A 179 14.02 -25.02 28.30
N SER A 180 15.15 -25.07 27.59
CA SER A 180 16.19 -24.03 27.63
C SER A 180 15.70 -22.65 27.17
N LEU A 181 14.58 -22.59 26.44
CA LEU A 181 13.96 -21.34 25.99
C LEU A 181 13.33 -20.56 27.14
N LEU A 182 12.82 -21.20 28.20
CA LEU A 182 12.18 -20.50 29.31
C LEU A 182 13.14 -19.48 29.95
N ARG A 183 14.41 -19.85 30.09
CA ARG A 183 15.46 -18.95 30.58
C ARG A 183 15.65 -17.72 29.68
N LYS A 184 15.56 -17.89 28.36
CA LYS A 184 15.69 -16.79 27.39
C LYS A 184 14.44 -15.91 27.34
N ILE A 185 13.24 -16.53 27.41
CA ILE A 185 11.94 -15.85 27.39
C ILE A 185 11.83 -14.88 28.56
N PHE A 186 12.24 -15.32 29.75
CA PHE A 186 12.21 -14.57 30.99
C PHE A 186 13.55 -13.86 31.31
N ASP A 187 14.40 -13.63 30.31
CA ASP A 187 15.63 -12.85 30.49
C ASP A 187 15.32 -11.36 30.67
N VAL A 188 15.17 -10.96 31.94
CA VAL A 188 14.87 -9.59 32.34
C VAL A 188 16.00 -8.63 32.00
N LYS A 189 17.26 -9.08 32.07
CA LYS A 189 18.42 -8.23 31.75
C LYS A 189 18.39 -7.82 30.29
N LYS A 190 17.93 -8.72 29.40
CA LYS A 190 17.85 -8.46 27.96
C LYS A 190 16.55 -7.79 27.52
N TYR A 191 15.41 -8.18 28.10
CA TYR A 191 14.08 -7.76 27.59
C TYR A 191 13.29 -6.84 28.53
N GLY A 192 13.81 -6.52 29.73
CA GLY A 192 13.21 -5.57 30.66
C GLY A 192 11.78 -5.95 31.08
N ALA A 193 10.89 -4.95 31.14
CA ALA A 193 9.50 -5.13 31.54
C ALA A 193 8.72 -6.12 30.64
N ASP A 194 9.11 -6.28 29.37
CA ASP A 194 8.47 -7.24 28.47
C ASP A 194 8.65 -8.70 28.96
N ALA A 195 9.75 -9.01 29.67
CA ALA A 195 10.00 -10.35 30.22
C ALA A 195 8.97 -10.75 31.30
N TYR A 196 8.58 -9.80 32.16
CA TYR A 196 7.59 -10.04 33.22
C TYR A 196 6.15 -10.04 32.72
N SER A 197 5.89 -9.39 31.58
CA SER A 197 4.53 -9.23 31.05
C SER A 197 3.94 -10.51 30.42
N LEU A 198 4.69 -11.62 30.39
CA LEU A 198 4.43 -12.86 29.65
C LEU A 198 4.39 -12.67 28.12
N LYS A 199 4.59 -11.46 27.60
CA LYS A 199 4.49 -11.14 26.18
C LYS A 199 5.41 -11.99 25.30
N ASN A 200 6.65 -12.20 25.72
CA ASN A 200 7.58 -13.07 24.98
C ASN A 200 7.05 -14.51 24.86
N LEU A 201 6.43 -15.04 25.92
CA LEU A 201 5.82 -16.38 25.92
C LEU A 201 4.74 -16.49 24.83
N PHE A 202 3.80 -15.54 24.80
CA PHE A 202 2.72 -15.53 23.81
C PHE A 202 3.26 -15.31 22.39
N TRP A 203 4.28 -14.47 22.23
CA TRP A 203 4.88 -14.18 20.93
C TRP A 203 5.65 -15.35 20.33
N ILE A 204 6.25 -16.20 21.16
CA ILE A 204 7.17 -17.25 20.70
C ILE A 204 6.45 -18.56 20.44
N GLU A 205 5.47 -18.89 21.27
CA GLU A 205 4.88 -20.23 21.26
C GLU A 205 4.33 -20.67 19.90
N PRO A 206 3.63 -19.82 19.12
CA PRO A 206 3.17 -20.21 17.78
C PRO A 206 4.32 -20.57 16.82
N PHE A 207 5.51 -19.99 17.03
CA PHE A 207 6.67 -20.19 16.16
C PHE A 207 7.53 -21.41 16.51
N LEU A 208 7.26 -22.12 17.61
CA LEU A 208 8.07 -23.28 18.04
C LEU A 208 8.12 -24.41 17.01
N GLY A 209 7.01 -24.63 16.30
CA GLY A 209 6.86 -25.63 15.26
C GLY A 209 6.86 -25.05 13.84
N MET A 210 7.33 -23.80 13.65
CA MET A 210 7.26 -23.13 12.35
C MET A 210 7.98 -23.95 11.27
N ASN A 211 7.20 -24.41 10.29
CA ASN A 211 7.67 -25.17 9.14
C ASN A 211 7.72 -24.28 7.91
N ALA A 212 8.67 -23.34 7.90
CA ALA A 212 8.88 -22.44 6.78
C ALA A 212 10.36 -22.41 6.39
N GLU A 213 10.61 -22.20 5.10
CA GLU A 213 11.93 -22.04 4.50
C GLU A 213 12.33 -20.57 4.45
N VAL A 214 11.37 -19.70 4.17
CA VAL A 214 11.53 -18.24 4.12
C VAL A 214 10.46 -17.58 4.97
N VAL A 215 10.84 -16.51 5.66
CA VAL A 215 9.89 -15.66 6.40
C VAL A 215 9.71 -14.32 5.70
N HIS A 216 8.47 -13.91 5.47
CA HIS A 216 8.11 -12.62 4.91
C HIS A 216 7.39 -11.77 5.94
N CYS A 217 8.07 -10.74 6.46
CA CYS A 217 7.46 -9.80 7.40
C CYS A 217 6.75 -8.66 6.65
N HIS A 218 5.51 -8.37 7.03
CA HIS A 218 4.79 -7.18 6.56
C HIS A 218 4.89 -6.08 7.61
N PHE A 219 5.39 -4.90 7.22
CA PHE A 219 5.80 -3.77 8.06
C PHE A 219 7.14 -3.95 8.78
N GLY A 220 7.97 -2.90 8.78
CA GLY A 220 9.25 -2.86 9.49
C GLY A 220 9.08 -2.99 11.00
N THR A 221 8.03 -2.39 11.56
CA THR A 221 7.74 -2.51 13.00
C THR A 221 7.36 -3.93 13.44
N VAL A 222 6.75 -4.72 12.55
CA VAL A 222 6.43 -6.14 12.78
C VAL A 222 7.69 -6.98 12.66
N ALA A 223 8.55 -6.70 11.67
CA ALA A 223 9.83 -7.35 11.53
C ALA A 223 10.74 -7.19 12.77
N LEU A 224 10.69 -6.04 13.45
CA LEU A 224 11.38 -5.85 14.74
C LEU A 224 10.85 -6.79 15.85
N ARG A 225 9.54 -7.11 15.84
CA ARG A 225 8.95 -8.10 16.77
C ARG A 225 9.38 -9.50 16.39
N TYR A 226 9.35 -9.83 15.10
CA TYR A 226 9.83 -11.10 14.58
C TYR A 226 11.32 -11.32 14.91
N LEU A 227 12.18 -10.30 14.80
CA LEU A 227 13.58 -10.40 15.19
C LEU A 227 13.75 -10.86 16.64
N ARG A 228 12.91 -10.36 17.56
CA ARG A 228 12.93 -10.81 18.95
C ARG A 228 12.55 -12.30 19.06
N VAL A 229 11.51 -12.73 18.36
CA VAL A 229 11.09 -14.14 18.31
C VAL A 229 12.23 -15.02 17.76
N ARG A 230 12.81 -14.62 16.62
CA ARG A 230 13.95 -15.29 15.97
C ARG A 230 15.16 -15.41 16.90
N GLU A 231 15.54 -14.34 17.60
CA GLU A 231 16.67 -14.35 18.54
C GLU A 231 16.46 -15.34 19.70
N ILE A 232 15.25 -15.40 20.24
CA ILE A 232 14.96 -16.27 21.39
C ILE A 232 14.92 -17.74 20.95
N LEU A 233 14.23 -18.03 19.84
CA LEU A 233 14.08 -19.37 19.30
C LEU A 233 15.33 -19.89 18.58
N GLY A 234 16.22 -19.01 18.12
CA GLY A 234 17.35 -19.39 17.27
C GLY A 234 16.89 -19.84 15.88
N LEU A 235 15.89 -19.17 15.30
CA LEU A 235 15.34 -19.55 13.98
C LEU A 235 16.37 -19.31 12.86
N PRO A 236 16.72 -20.34 12.07
CA PRO A 236 17.75 -20.24 11.02
C PRO A 236 17.25 -19.59 9.74
N GLN A 237 15.93 -19.51 9.54
CA GLN A 237 15.32 -19.04 8.29
C GLN A 237 15.82 -17.64 7.91
N GLN A 238 16.09 -17.47 6.62
CA GLN A 238 16.24 -16.14 6.04
C GLN A 238 14.89 -15.45 6.02
N PHE A 239 14.91 -14.12 6.14
CA PHE A 239 13.68 -13.34 6.10
C PHE A 239 13.87 -12.07 5.30
N LEU A 240 12.76 -11.64 4.69
CA LEU A 240 12.64 -10.35 4.01
C LEU A 240 11.48 -9.56 4.60
N THR A 241 11.50 -8.25 4.42
CA THR A 241 10.48 -7.36 4.98
C THR A 241 9.91 -6.43 3.92
N THR A 242 8.59 -6.39 3.77
CA THR A 242 7.90 -5.34 3.00
C THR A 242 7.66 -4.13 3.87
N PHE A 243 8.13 -2.96 3.41
CA PHE A 243 7.89 -1.66 4.00
C PHE A 243 6.73 -0.97 3.29
N TYR A 244 5.84 -0.37 4.07
CA TYR A 244 4.73 0.44 3.61
C TYR A 244 5.00 1.92 3.89
N GLY A 245 4.14 2.82 3.39
CA GLY A 245 4.33 4.27 3.53
C GLY A 245 4.65 4.74 4.96
N VAL A 246 4.00 4.13 5.98
CA VAL A 246 4.24 4.46 7.39
C VAL A 246 5.66 4.12 7.86
N ASP A 247 6.28 3.07 7.31
CA ASP A 247 7.61 2.62 7.69
C ASP A 247 8.70 3.60 7.23
N VAL A 248 8.49 4.27 6.09
CA VAL A 248 9.46 5.21 5.50
C VAL A 248 9.19 6.68 5.85
N SER A 249 8.13 6.94 6.61
CA SER A 249 7.72 8.28 7.01
C SER A 249 7.52 8.38 8.53
N GLY A 250 6.31 8.12 9.01
CA GLY A 250 5.89 8.34 10.39
C GLY A 250 6.70 7.55 11.42
N VAL A 251 7.20 6.36 11.09
CA VAL A 251 8.01 5.57 12.03
C VAL A 251 9.38 6.21 12.26
N PHE A 252 10.09 6.63 11.21
CA PHE A 252 11.37 7.35 11.38
C PHE A 252 11.19 8.65 12.16
N ARG A 253 10.11 9.39 11.92
CA ARG A 253 9.78 10.62 12.67
C ARG A 253 9.55 10.34 14.16
N LYS A 254 8.79 9.29 14.49
CA LYS A 254 8.39 8.98 15.88
C LYS A 254 9.48 8.25 16.67
N LYS A 255 10.28 7.40 16.03
CA LYS A 255 11.23 6.49 16.71
C LYS A 255 12.70 6.81 16.43
N GLY A 256 12.97 7.81 15.60
CA GLY A 256 14.32 8.26 15.27
C GLY A 256 14.98 7.48 14.13
N ARG A 257 16.12 8.00 13.68
CA ARG A 257 16.88 7.53 12.50
C ARG A 257 17.29 6.05 12.57
N ASN A 258 17.57 5.55 13.78
CA ASN A 258 18.17 4.23 13.99
C ASN A 258 17.14 3.13 14.29
N VAL A 259 15.83 3.42 14.14
CA VAL A 259 14.74 2.50 14.49
C VAL A 259 14.88 1.12 13.82
N TYR A 260 15.42 1.07 12.60
CA TYR A 260 15.59 -0.16 11.83
C TYR A 260 17.04 -0.65 11.73
N GLN A 261 17.96 -0.13 12.56
CA GLN A 261 19.38 -0.49 12.47
C GLN A 261 19.61 -1.99 12.59
N LYS A 262 18.91 -2.68 13.51
CA LYS A 262 19.00 -4.14 13.63
C LYS A 262 18.50 -4.87 12.38
N LEU A 263 17.43 -4.39 11.75
CA LEU A 263 16.90 -5.00 10.53
C LEU A 263 17.87 -4.85 9.37
N ILE A 264 18.49 -3.68 9.19
CA ILE A 264 19.46 -3.42 8.11
C ILE A 264 20.57 -4.50 8.08
N HIS A 265 21.03 -4.95 9.25
CA HIS A 265 22.10 -5.94 9.37
C HIS A 265 21.62 -7.40 9.25
N THR A 266 20.35 -7.69 9.55
CA THR A 266 19.87 -9.06 9.74
C THR A 266 18.86 -9.53 8.69
N CYS A 267 18.13 -8.59 8.08
CA CYS A 267 17.16 -8.85 7.02
C CYS A 267 17.91 -9.10 5.72
N ALA A 268 17.51 -10.14 4.97
CA ALA A 268 18.19 -10.49 3.73
C ALA A 268 17.87 -9.48 2.62
N ARG A 269 16.59 -9.09 2.51
CA ARG A 269 16.08 -8.10 1.53
C ARG A 269 14.94 -7.27 2.10
N PHE A 270 14.71 -6.11 1.51
CA PHE A 270 13.61 -5.20 1.80
C PHE A 270 12.79 -4.97 0.54
N LEU A 271 11.47 -5.09 0.64
CA LEU A 271 10.56 -4.71 -0.44
C LEU A 271 9.97 -3.35 -0.12
N VAL A 272 9.90 -2.47 -1.10
CA VAL A 272 9.28 -1.15 -0.99
C VAL A 272 8.28 -0.93 -2.12
N MET A 273 7.27 -0.10 -1.88
CA MET A 273 6.14 0.06 -2.79
C MET A 273 6.44 0.91 -4.03
N SER A 274 7.48 1.73 -3.97
CA SER A 274 7.85 2.68 -5.02
C SER A 274 9.34 3.01 -5.00
N ASN A 275 9.86 3.53 -6.11
CA ASN A 275 11.24 3.99 -6.17
C ASN A 275 11.48 5.21 -5.27
N ASN A 276 10.47 6.05 -5.08
CA ASN A 276 10.54 7.13 -4.08
C ASN A 276 10.75 6.59 -2.66
N MET A 277 10.06 5.52 -2.28
CA MET A 277 10.29 4.88 -0.97
C MET A 277 11.70 4.29 -0.88
N LYS A 278 12.21 3.68 -1.97
CA LYS A 278 13.59 3.18 -2.04
C LYS A 278 14.59 4.31 -1.77
N GLU A 279 14.49 5.42 -2.50
CA GLU A 279 15.37 6.58 -2.35
C GLU A 279 15.34 7.16 -0.93
N ARG A 280 14.17 7.22 -0.31
CA ARG A 280 14.01 7.76 1.05
C ARG A 280 14.69 6.93 2.13
N ILE A 281 14.83 5.61 1.96
CA ILE A 281 15.45 4.76 2.97
C ILE A 281 16.98 4.64 2.82
N LEU A 282 17.54 4.92 1.63
CA LEU A 282 18.99 4.86 1.41
C LEU A 282 19.81 5.71 2.40
N PRO A 283 19.46 6.98 2.70
CA PRO A 283 20.19 7.79 3.67
C PRO A 283 20.20 7.20 5.10
N TYR A 284 19.32 6.25 5.41
CA TYR A 284 19.25 5.59 6.72
C TYR A 284 20.17 4.36 6.80
N GLY A 285 20.99 4.09 5.78
CA GLY A 285 21.99 3.01 5.78
C GLY A 285 21.50 1.70 5.15
N PHE A 286 20.35 1.71 4.47
CA PHE A 286 19.90 0.55 3.70
C PHE A 286 20.73 0.44 2.41
N LEU A 287 21.22 -0.76 2.11
CA LEU A 287 22.03 -1.03 0.92
C LEU A 287 21.12 -1.20 -0.31
N ALA A 288 21.45 -0.51 -1.41
CA ALA A 288 20.59 -0.44 -2.60
C ALA A 288 20.33 -1.81 -3.25
N GLU A 289 21.30 -2.71 -3.20
CA GLU A 289 21.25 -4.09 -3.73
C GLU A 289 20.38 -5.04 -2.89
N LYS A 290 20.03 -4.63 -1.66
CA LYS A 290 19.10 -5.35 -0.79
C LYS A 290 17.67 -4.83 -0.86
N ILE A 291 17.42 -3.75 -1.61
CA ILE A 291 16.09 -3.13 -1.72
C ILE A 291 15.49 -3.39 -3.09
N GLU A 292 14.32 -4.00 -3.11
CA GLU A 292 13.54 -4.28 -4.31
C GLU A 292 12.24 -3.48 -4.32
N THR A 293 11.91 -2.87 -5.45
CA THR A 293 10.62 -2.18 -5.61
C THR A 293 9.56 -3.18 -6.04
N LEU A 294 8.60 -3.48 -5.17
CA LEU A 294 7.46 -4.36 -5.42
C LEU A 294 6.16 -3.66 -4.97
N PRO A 295 5.39 -3.05 -5.89
CA PRO A 295 4.13 -2.40 -5.54
C PRO A 295 3.04 -3.41 -5.14
N ILE A 296 1.94 -2.92 -4.57
CA ILE A 296 0.75 -3.73 -4.26
C ILE A 296 0.12 -4.07 -5.60
N SER A 297 -0.14 -5.35 -5.81
CA SER A 297 -0.82 -5.82 -6.99
C SER A 297 -2.30 -5.48 -6.98
N VAL A 298 -2.84 -5.31 -8.18
CA VAL A 298 -4.28 -5.34 -8.45
C VAL A 298 -4.55 -6.35 -9.56
N ASP A 299 -5.76 -6.91 -9.61
CA ASP A 299 -6.19 -7.73 -10.75
C ASP A 299 -6.53 -6.77 -11.90
N VAL A 300 -5.51 -6.33 -12.65
CA VAL A 300 -5.70 -5.32 -13.70
C VAL A 300 -6.70 -5.87 -14.72
N ALA A 301 -6.54 -7.14 -15.10
CA ALA A 301 -7.37 -7.82 -16.08
C ALA A 301 -8.87 -7.76 -15.74
N SER A 302 -9.27 -7.80 -14.47
CA SER A 302 -10.68 -7.74 -14.07
C SER A 302 -11.34 -6.37 -14.22
N TYR A 303 -10.57 -5.27 -14.30
CA TYR A 303 -11.13 -3.92 -14.44
C TYR A 303 -11.59 -3.65 -15.89
N PRO A 304 -12.73 -2.95 -16.08
CA PRO A 304 -13.17 -2.54 -17.41
C PRO A 304 -12.17 -1.59 -18.04
N PHE A 305 -12.05 -1.63 -19.37
CA PHE A 305 -11.14 -0.76 -20.12
C PHE A 305 -11.91 -0.01 -21.20
N THR A 306 -11.71 1.31 -21.25
CA THR A 306 -12.26 2.15 -22.31
C THR A 306 -11.13 2.98 -22.89
N ARG A 307 -10.86 2.77 -24.18
CA ARG A 307 -9.92 3.58 -24.96
C ARG A 307 -10.46 5.01 -25.09
N ARG A 308 -9.64 6.02 -24.77
CA ARG A 308 -10.09 7.41 -24.77
C ARG A 308 -10.11 7.99 -26.17
N SER A 309 -11.18 8.71 -26.44
CA SER A 309 -11.40 9.54 -27.62
C SER A 309 -12.34 10.66 -27.21
N ILE A 310 -12.52 11.66 -28.08
CA ILE A 310 -13.47 12.75 -27.86
C ILE A 310 -14.19 13.06 -29.16
N ALA A 311 -15.51 13.18 -29.10
CA ALA A 311 -16.31 13.56 -30.26
C ALA A 311 -16.19 15.06 -30.55
N PRO A 312 -16.36 15.50 -31.81
CA PRO A 312 -16.42 16.92 -32.14
C PRO A 312 -17.50 17.64 -31.32
N GLY A 313 -17.14 18.75 -30.67
CA GLY A 313 -18.05 19.56 -29.85
C GLY A 313 -18.36 19.01 -28.46
N GLU A 314 -17.85 17.82 -28.11
CA GLU A 314 -18.04 17.25 -26.78
C GLU A 314 -17.20 17.99 -25.71
N ALA A 315 -17.79 18.19 -24.53
CA ALA A 315 -17.06 18.76 -23.40
C ALA A 315 -16.10 17.72 -22.77
N ILE A 316 -14.91 18.18 -22.39
CA ILE A 316 -13.91 17.34 -21.74
C ILE A 316 -14.37 17.02 -20.31
N ARG A 317 -14.25 15.76 -19.90
CA ARG A 317 -14.68 15.28 -18.59
C ARG A 317 -13.44 14.94 -17.78
N ILE A 318 -13.15 15.75 -16.78
CA ILE A 318 -12.02 15.59 -15.87
C ILE A 318 -12.56 14.99 -14.58
N ALA A 319 -11.83 14.05 -13.98
CA ALA A 319 -12.20 13.44 -12.71
C ALA A 319 -11.05 13.45 -11.69
N THR A 320 -11.43 13.48 -10.43
CA THR A 320 -10.52 13.23 -9.30
C THR A 320 -11.27 12.56 -8.16
N VAL A 321 -10.60 11.69 -7.41
CA VAL A 321 -11.22 10.87 -6.35
C VAL A 321 -10.36 10.87 -5.09
N GLY A 322 -10.94 11.26 -3.96
CA GLY A 322 -10.25 11.20 -2.66
C GLY A 322 -10.89 12.04 -1.57
N ARG A 323 -10.39 11.86 -0.33
CA ARG A 323 -10.89 12.56 0.86
C ARG A 323 -10.52 14.04 0.84
N PHE A 324 -11.43 14.93 1.26
CA PHE A 324 -11.16 16.37 1.31
C PHE A 324 -10.32 16.72 2.54
N VAL A 325 -9.01 16.47 2.43
CA VAL A 325 -7.96 16.79 3.41
C VAL A 325 -6.77 17.45 2.70
N GLU A 326 -5.94 18.18 3.44
CA GLU A 326 -4.87 19.02 2.89
C GLU A 326 -3.98 18.27 1.88
N LYS A 327 -3.56 17.04 2.23
CA LYS A 327 -2.67 16.25 1.38
C LYS A 327 -3.24 15.83 0.02
N LYS A 328 -4.55 15.95 -0.20
CA LYS A 328 -5.15 15.67 -1.50
C LYS A 328 -5.06 16.85 -2.46
N GLY A 329 -4.72 18.06 -1.99
CA GLY A 329 -4.41 19.23 -2.82
C GLY A 329 -5.54 19.73 -3.72
N TYR A 330 -6.81 19.52 -3.33
CA TYR A 330 -7.95 19.98 -4.12
C TYR A 330 -8.00 21.50 -4.27
N ASP A 331 -7.45 22.25 -3.32
CA ASP A 331 -7.32 23.70 -3.44
C ASP A 331 -6.41 24.11 -4.60
N ASP A 332 -5.33 23.37 -4.84
CA ASP A 332 -4.45 23.60 -5.99
C ASP A 332 -5.12 23.20 -7.31
N LEU A 333 -5.89 22.12 -7.32
CA LEU A 333 -6.71 21.75 -8.48
C LEU A 333 -7.73 22.84 -8.82
N LEU A 334 -8.45 23.40 -7.84
CA LEU A 334 -9.41 24.47 -8.10
C LEU A 334 -8.74 25.69 -8.73
N ARG A 335 -7.55 26.08 -8.24
CA ARG A 335 -6.74 27.16 -8.83
C ARG A 335 -6.28 26.81 -10.24
N ALA A 336 -5.86 25.57 -10.49
CA ALA A 336 -5.46 25.11 -11.80
C ALA A 336 -6.62 25.12 -12.81
N LEU A 337 -7.82 24.71 -12.38
CA LEU A 337 -9.02 24.76 -13.20
C LEU A 337 -9.41 26.20 -13.55
N ALA A 338 -9.23 27.16 -12.63
CA ALA A 338 -9.46 28.58 -12.90
C ALA A 338 -8.52 29.14 -13.98
N ILE A 339 -7.26 28.67 -14.02
CA ILE A 339 -6.30 29.01 -15.08
C ILE A 339 -6.68 28.32 -16.39
N LEU A 340 -7.01 27.03 -16.33
CA LEU A 340 -7.40 26.24 -17.50
C LEU A 340 -8.68 26.79 -18.15
N LYS A 341 -9.66 27.25 -17.36
CA LYS A 341 -10.90 27.86 -17.84
C LYS A 341 -10.66 29.04 -18.77
N LYS A 342 -9.58 29.80 -18.56
CA LYS A 342 -9.21 30.96 -19.38
C LYS A 342 -8.47 30.59 -20.67
N THR A 343 -7.87 29.40 -20.72
CA THR A 343 -6.91 29.01 -21.76
C THR A 343 -7.30 27.78 -22.57
N SER A 344 -8.30 27.01 -22.11
CA SER A 344 -8.74 25.79 -22.77
C SER A 344 -9.40 26.07 -24.12
N PRO A 345 -9.03 25.34 -25.19
CA PRO A 345 -9.69 25.47 -26.49
C PRO A 345 -11.06 24.78 -26.56
N ARG A 346 -11.47 24.05 -25.51
CA ARG A 346 -12.72 23.29 -25.44
C ARG A 346 -13.42 23.46 -24.08
N PRO A 347 -14.76 23.39 -24.03
CA PRO A 347 -15.47 23.34 -22.76
C PRO A 347 -15.08 22.08 -21.98
N PHE A 348 -15.06 22.18 -20.66
CA PHE A 348 -14.75 21.05 -19.80
C PHE A 348 -15.52 21.13 -18.48
N ILE A 349 -15.71 19.97 -17.86
CA ILE A 349 -16.32 19.79 -16.55
C ILE A 349 -15.39 18.92 -15.72
N CYS A 350 -15.14 19.32 -14.47
CA CYS A 350 -14.37 18.56 -13.50
C CYS A 350 -15.30 17.96 -12.43
N SER A 351 -15.35 16.63 -12.36
CA SER A 351 -16.06 15.90 -11.30
C SER A 351 -15.11 15.59 -10.14
N ILE A 352 -15.44 16.09 -8.95
CA ILE A 352 -14.67 15.85 -7.72
C ILE A 352 -15.46 14.88 -6.84
N ILE A 353 -14.91 13.68 -6.66
CA ILE A 353 -15.51 12.59 -5.90
C ILE A 353 -14.84 12.48 -4.54
N GLY A 354 -15.66 12.48 -3.49
CA GLY A 354 -15.21 12.36 -2.12
C GLY A 354 -15.97 13.27 -1.17
N GLY A 355 -15.34 13.53 -0.03
CA GLY A 355 -15.85 14.36 1.06
C GLY A 355 -14.83 14.42 2.19
N GLY A 356 -15.00 15.34 3.13
CA GLY A 356 -14.10 15.43 4.27
C GLY A 356 -14.13 16.78 4.99
N PRO A 357 -13.22 16.97 5.96
CA PRO A 357 -13.21 18.17 6.80
C PRO A 357 -13.07 19.49 6.03
N LEU A 358 -12.45 19.48 4.85
CA LEU A 358 -12.25 20.69 4.03
C LEU A 358 -13.41 21.00 3.08
N ASP A 359 -14.56 20.30 3.18
CA ASP A 359 -15.68 20.46 2.25
C ASP A 359 -16.15 21.92 2.12
N GLY A 360 -16.41 22.59 3.25
CA GLY A 360 -16.85 23.99 3.26
C GLY A 360 -15.79 24.96 2.71
N GLU A 361 -14.51 24.73 3.00
CA GLU A 361 -13.41 25.56 2.50
C GLU A 361 -13.24 25.42 0.97
N LEU A 362 -13.36 24.21 0.44
CA LEU A 362 -13.23 23.94 -0.99
C LEU A 362 -14.39 24.53 -1.80
N HIS A 363 -15.63 24.42 -1.30
CA HIS A 363 -16.79 25.05 -1.95
C HIS A 363 -16.66 26.58 -1.96
N LYS A 364 -16.24 27.18 -0.82
CA LYS A 364 -16.00 28.62 -0.74
C LYS A 364 -14.92 29.07 -1.73
N LEU A 365 -13.81 28.34 -1.81
CA LEU A 365 -12.72 28.63 -2.74
C LEU A 365 -13.17 28.51 -4.21
N ALA A 366 -13.99 27.50 -4.55
CA ALA A 366 -14.54 27.36 -5.89
C ALA A 366 -15.38 28.58 -6.32
N LYS A 367 -16.18 29.12 -5.39
CA LYS A 367 -16.94 30.36 -5.57
C LYS A 367 -16.05 31.59 -5.74
N GLU A 368 -15.06 31.75 -4.86
CA GLU A 368 -14.10 32.86 -4.93
C GLU A 368 -13.31 32.86 -6.26
N LEU A 369 -12.99 31.68 -6.79
CA LEU A 369 -12.29 31.50 -8.06
C LEU A 369 -13.20 31.58 -9.30
N GLY A 370 -14.53 31.60 -9.14
CA GLY A 370 -15.49 31.66 -10.24
C GLY A 370 -15.50 30.40 -11.13
N VAL A 371 -15.31 29.23 -10.53
CA VAL A 371 -15.23 27.92 -11.21
C VAL A 371 -16.39 26.97 -10.86
N GLU A 372 -17.39 27.43 -10.12
CA GLU A 372 -18.53 26.60 -9.69
C GLU A 372 -19.32 25.99 -10.87
N ASP A 373 -19.40 26.69 -11.99
CA ASP A 373 -20.10 26.27 -13.22
C ASP A 373 -19.42 25.10 -13.95
N ILE A 374 -18.13 24.88 -13.71
CA ILE A 374 -17.36 23.79 -14.33
C ILE A 374 -17.07 22.65 -13.34
N ILE A 375 -17.56 22.71 -12.10
CA ILE A 375 -17.32 21.69 -11.08
C ILE A 375 -18.60 20.92 -10.79
N VAL A 376 -18.45 19.60 -10.69
CA VAL A 376 -19.52 18.70 -10.22
C VAL A 376 -19.02 17.94 -8.98
N TRP A 377 -19.57 18.30 -7.82
CA TRP A 377 -19.33 17.58 -6.57
C TRP A 377 -20.16 16.30 -6.54
N LYS A 378 -19.50 15.14 -6.52
CA LYS A 378 -20.17 13.83 -6.58
C LYS A 378 -20.44 13.19 -5.23
N GLY A 379 -19.88 13.74 -4.15
CA GLY A 379 -19.92 13.12 -2.82
C GLY A 379 -19.14 11.81 -2.78
N PHE A 380 -19.39 11.00 -1.75
CA PHE A 380 -18.79 9.67 -1.60
C PHE A 380 -19.37 8.68 -2.62
N MET A 381 -18.49 7.87 -3.22
CA MET A 381 -18.85 6.76 -4.11
C MET A 381 -18.12 5.50 -3.67
N LYS A 382 -18.76 4.34 -3.84
CA LYS A 382 -18.11 3.03 -3.63
C LYS A 382 -17.08 2.78 -4.74
N VAL A 383 -16.12 1.90 -4.48
CA VAL A 383 -15.00 1.65 -5.40
C VAL A 383 -15.50 1.15 -6.76
N GLU A 384 -16.52 0.28 -6.78
CA GLU A 384 -17.11 -0.27 -7.99
C GLU A 384 -17.78 0.83 -8.83
N ASP A 385 -18.50 1.74 -8.18
CA ASP A 385 -19.14 2.89 -8.83
C ASP A 385 -18.10 3.88 -9.35
N VAL A 386 -16.99 4.09 -8.61
CA VAL A 386 -15.86 4.90 -9.06
C VAL A 386 -15.25 4.30 -10.32
N VAL A 387 -14.99 2.99 -10.34
CA VAL A 387 -14.42 2.31 -11.51
C VAL A 387 -15.30 2.52 -12.74
N GLN A 388 -16.61 2.28 -12.62
CA GLN A 388 -17.55 2.50 -13.73
C GLN A 388 -17.59 3.97 -14.15
N PHE A 389 -17.62 4.89 -13.18
CA PHE A 389 -17.59 6.32 -13.46
C PHE A 389 -16.34 6.73 -14.25
N LEU A 390 -15.15 6.27 -13.85
CA LEU A 390 -13.89 6.58 -14.53
C LEU A 390 -13.87 6.13 -16.00
N THR A 391 -14.61 5.06 -16.36
CA THR A 391 -14.72 4.62 -17.76
C THR A 391 -15.39 5.66 -18.69
N THR A 392 -16.13 6.61 -18.12
CA THR A 392 -16.83 7.65 -18.87
C THR A 392 -16.03 8.95 -18.99
N GLN A 393 -14.91 9.08 -18.28
CA GLN A 393 -14.13 10.31 -18.19
C GLN A 393 -13.06 10.39 -19.29
N HIS A 394 -12.51 11.59 -19.50
CA HIS A 394 -11.45 11.86 -20.49
C HIS A 394 -10.07 12.06 -19.86
N LEU A 395 -10.00 12.57 -18.63
CA LEU A 395 -8.75 12.80 -17.91
C LEU A 395 -8.93 12.56 -16.40
N TYR A 396 -7.91 12.02 -15.73
CA TYR A 396 -7.84 11.98 -14.27
C TYR A 396 -6.76 12.92 -13.74
N VAL A 397 -7.03 13.64 -12.65
CA VAL A 397 -6.04 14.52 -12.01
C VAL A 397 -5.86 14.14 -10.53
N GLN A 398 -4.60 13.98 -10.12
CA GLN A 398 -4.19 13.67 -8.76
C GLN A 398 -3.27 14.78 -8.21
N PRO A 399 -3.85 15.84 -7.62
CA PRO A 399 -3.12 17.04 -7.21
C PRO A 399 -2.53 16.91 -5.79
N SER A 400 -2.24 15.68 -5.34
CA SER A 400 -1.80 15.43 -3.97
C SER A 400 -0.52 16.20 -3.62
N LYS A 401 -0.39 16.56 -2.36
CA LYS A 401 0.77 17.28 -1.80
C LYS A 401 1.08 16.77 -0.40
N THR A 402 2.25 17.14 0.10
CA THR A 402 2.69 16.93 1.46
C THR A 402 1.94 17.91 2.36
N ALA A 403 1.15 17.39 3.30
CA ALA A 403 0.47 18.20 4.29
C ALA A 403 1.48 18.88 5.24
N ARG A 404 1.03 19.90 5.99
CA ARG A 404 1.89 20.64 6.93
C ARG A 404 2.50 19.77 8.02
N ASP A 405 1.82 18.68 8.38
CA ASP A 405 2.30 17.72 9.36
C ASP A 405 3.28 16.69 8.76
N GLY A 406 3.63 16.81 7.48
CA GLY A 406 4.53 15.93 6.75
C GLY A 406 3.88 14.63 6.24
N ASP A 407 2.56 14.48 6.38
CA ASP A 407 1.83 13.35 5.78
C ASP A 407 1.72 13.50 4.27
N MET A 408 1.83 12.40 3.55
CA MET A 408 1.77 12.35 2.07
C MET A 408 1.03 11.08 1.61
N GLU A 409 0.89 10.91 0.30
CA GLU A 409 0.31 9.70 -0.32
C GLU A 409 1.21 8.47 -0.20
#